data_AF-A0A6C1NSG8-F1
#
_entry.id   AF-A0A6C1NSG8-F1
#
_cell.length_a   1.000
_cell.length_b   1.000
_cell.length_c   1.000
_cell.angle_alpha   90.00
_cell.angle_beta   90.00
_cell.angle_gamma   90.00
#
_symmetry.space_group_name_H-M   'P 1'
#
loop_
_entity.id
_entity.type
_entity.pdbx_description
1 polymer ?
#
loop_
_entity_poly.entity_id
_entity_poly.type
_entity_poly.pdbx_seq_one_letter_code
_entity_poly.pdbx_strand_id
1 'polypeptide(L)'
;MTSSPEPDPPPGSAADRPPDPPTDPPPGSNPALTPDLLRDIRADLEAQLAKLEKSMSVTEEAVRPVELDQQAVGRLSRMDSLQNQQMSQNLQERERARHAAIQAALRRIEEGSYGRCTSCGSALHPGRLMVMPEVEHCSDCST
;
A
#
# COMPACT_ATOMS: atom_id res chain seq x y z
N MET A 1 26.27 47.19 -56.60
CA MET A 1 25.88 47.98 -55.41
C MET A 1 25.28 46.99 -54.43
N THR A 2 25.93 46.88 -53.26
CA THR A 2 25.46 46.28 -51.98
C THR A 2 24.96 44.83 -52.07
N SER A 3 25.78 43.79 -51.82
CA SER A 3 26.44 43.42 -50.55
C SER A 3 25.52 43.35 -49.34
N SER A 4 25.40 42.11 -48.87
CA SER A 4 25.42 41.66 -47.48
C SER A 4 24.10 41.39 -46.74
N PRO A 5 24.15 40.40 -45.81
CA PRO A 5 23.11 39.38 -45.61
C PRO A 5 22.50 39.46 -44.20
N GLU A 6 21.44 38.68 -43.92
CA GLU A 6 21.07 38.34 -42.54
C GLU A 6 20.52 36.91 -42.41
N PRO A 7 20.70 36.30 -41.23
CA PRO A 7 21.00 34.87 -41.08
C PRO A 7 19.78 33.98 -40.80
N ASP A 8 19.98 32.69 -41.01
CA ASP A 8 19.11 31.60 -40.55
C ASP A 8 18.70 31.75 -39.08
N PRO A 9 17.47 31.34 -38.72
CA PRO A 9 16.97 31.44 -37.36
C PRO A 9 17.78 30.55 -36.39
N PRO A 10 17.92 30.95 -35.11
CA PRO A 10 18.59 30.13 -34.12
C PRO A 10 17.76 28.88 -33.80
N PRO A 11 18.32 27.66 -33.83
CA PRO A 11 17.76 26.56 -33.07
C PRO A 11 18.09 26.79 -31.60
N GLY A 12 17.13 27.34 -30.85
CA GLY A 12 17.19 27.36 -29.40
C GLY A 12 17.18 25.93 -28.87
N SER A 13 18.33 25.48 -28.40
CA SER A 13 18.56 24.17 -27.81
C SER A 13 17.54 23.81 -26.73
N ALA A 14 17.13 22.55 -26.80
CA ALA A 14 16.54 21.75 -25.74
C ALA A 14 17.27 21.92 -24.39
N ALA A 15 16.58 21.59 -23.28
CA ALA A 15 17.11 20.80 -22.15
C ALA A 15 16.78 21.27 -20.71
N ASP A 16 15.71 22.06 -20.46
CA ASP A 16 15.33 22.37 -19.06
C ASP A 16 13.83 22.20 -18.73
N ARG A 17 13.11 21.42 -19.54
CA ARG A 17 11.78 20.98 -19.15
C ARG A 17 11.90 19.53 -18.67
N PRO A 18 11.62 19.24 -17.38
CA PRO A 18 11.48 17.85 -16.96
C PRO A 18 10.48 17.19 -17.91
N PRO A 19 10.70 15.94 -18.34
CA PRO A 19 9.69 15.24 -19.14
C PRO A 19 8.40 15.29 -18.33
N ASP A 20 7.34 15.85 -18.93
CA ASP A 20 5.99 15.74 -18.37
C ASP A 20 5.79 14.25 -18.04
N PRO A 21 5.39 13.88 -16.79
CA PRO A 21 5.18 12.48 -16.45
C PRO A 21 4.20 11.90 -17.47
N PRO A 22 4.39 10.66 -17.95
CA PRO A 22 3.50 10.08 -18.95
C PRO A 22 2.05 10.15 -18.45
N THR A 23 1.25 11.02 -19.05
CA THR A 23 -0.18 11.23 -18.77
C THR A 23 -1.06 10.32 -19.62
N ASP A 24 -0.53 9.17 -20.04
CA ASP A 24 -1.36 8.08 -20.52
C ASP A 24 -1.79 7.25 -19.30
N PRO A 25 -3.09 7.19 -18.95
CA PRO A 25 -3.55 6.22 -17.97
C PRO A 25 -3.17 4.82 -18.49
N PRO A 26 -2.58 3.94 -17.65
CA PRO A 26 -2.29 2.58 -18.08
C PRO A 26 -3.61 1.93 -18.55
N PRO A 27 -3.59 1.11 -19.62
CA PRO A 27 -4.80 0.52 -20.20
C PRO A 27 -5.50 -0.33 -19.13
N GLY A 28 -6.49 0.25 -18.45
CA GLY A 28 -7.07 -0.39 -17.28
C GLY A 28 -7.58 0.43 -16.11
N SER A 29 -7.33 1.74 -16.06
CA SER A 29 -7.80 2.59 -14.97
C SER A 29 -9.34 2.58 -14.87
N ASN A 30 -9.88 2.31 -13.68
CA ASN A 30 -11.29 2.54 -13.40
C ASN A 30 -11.60 4.05 -13.59
N PRO A 31 -12.49 4.44 -14.52
CA PRO A 31 -12.69 5.86 -14.88
C PRO A 31 -13.25 6.71 -13.74
N ALA A 32 -13.71 6.09 -12.64
CA ALA A 32 -14.19 6.78 -11.46
C ALA A 32 -13.09 7.16 -10.45
N LEU A 33 -11.84 6.73 -10.63
CA LEU A 33 -10.73 7.07 -9.75
C LEU A 33 -9.98 8.28 -10.33
N THR A 34 -10.22 9.47 -9.75
CA THR A 34 -9.45 10.66 -10.09
C THR A 34 -8.02 10.56 -9.54
N PRO A 35 -7.03 11.18 -10.20
CA PRO A 35 -5.65 11.17 -9.74
C PRO A 35 -5.48 11.79 -8.34
N ASP A 36 -6.32 12.76 -7.98
CA ASP A 36 -6.32 13.35 -6.64
C ASP A 36 -6.85 12.37 -5.59
N LEU A 37 -7.94 11.65 -5.88
CA LEU A 37 -8.46 10.62 -4.97
C LEU A 37 -7.45 9.48 -4.75
N LEU A 38 -6.71 9.09 -5.80
CA LEU A 38 -5.64 8.10 -5.67
C LEU A 38 -4.51 8.59 -4.76
N ARG A 39 -4.18 9.89 -4.81
CA ARG A 39 -3.18 10.49 -3.93
C ARG A 39 -3.62 10.45 -2.47
N ASP A 40 -4.88 10.78 -2.21
CA ASP A 40 -5.46 10.75 -0.85
C ASP A 40 -5.49 9.31 -0.30
N ILE A 41 -5.98 8.35 -1.09
CA ILE A 41 -6.01 6.94 -0.69
C ILE A 41 -4.60 6.40 -0.45
N ARG A 42 -3.63 6.77 -1.29
CA ARG A 42 -2.23 6.39 -1.11
C ARG A 42 -1.69 6.93 0.21
N ALA A 43 -1.91 8.20 0.52
CA ALA A 43 -1.46 8.81 1.77
C ALA A 43 -2.08 8.11 2.99
N ASP A 44 -3.37 7.76 2.91
CA ASP A 44 -4.07 7.02 3.96
C ASP A 44 -3.50 5.59 4.14
N LEU A 45 -3.20 4.89 3.04
CA LEU A 45 -2.58 3.56 3.07
C LEU A 45 -1.16 3.60 3.65
N GLU A 46 -0.34 4.59 3.27
CA GLU A 46 1.00 4.80 3.82
C GLU A 46 0.96 5.11 5.32
N ALA A 47 0.02 5.95 5.77
CA ALA A 47 -0.18 6.25 7.18
C ALA A 47 -0.62 5.00 7.97
N GLN A 48 -1.51 4.18 7.39
CA GLN A 48 -1.92 2.91 7.99
C GLN A 48 -0.76 1.91 8.06
N LEU A 49 0.07 1.81 7.02
CA LEU A 49 1.25 0.97 6.98
C LEU A 49 2.23 1.37 8.10
N ALA A 50 2.58 2.65 8.19
CA ALA A 50 3.50 3.14 9.22
C ALA A 50 2.97 2.90 10.64
N LYS A 51 1.66 3.04 10.85
CA LYS A 51 1.01 2.73 12.13
C LYS A 51 1.11 1.25 12.48
N LEU A 52 0.89 0.38 11.50
CA LEU A 52 0.95 -1.07 11.66
C LEU A 52 2.39 -1.55 11.90
N GLU A 53 3.36 -1.00 11.17
CA GLU A 53 4.78 -1.29 11.36
C GLU A 53 5.24 -0.88 12.76
N LYS A 54 4.78 0.28 13.25
CA LYS A 54 5.04 0.72 14.62
C LYS A 54 4.38 -0.19 15.66
N SER A 55 3.17 -0.68 15.42
CA SER A 55 2.54 -1.63 16.35
C SER A 55 3.28 -2.96 16.39
N MET A 56 3.69 -3.46 15.22
CA MET A 56 4.48 -4.68 15.07
C MET A 56 5.86 -4.56 15.71
N SER A 57 6.56 -3.43 15.57
CA SER A 57 7.87 -3.24 16.20
C SER A 57 7.76 -3.19 17.73
N VAL A 58 6.72 -2.53 18.26
CA VAL A 58 6.46 -2.46 19.71
C VAL A 58 6.09 -3.83 20.27
N THR A 59 5.28 -4.62 19.56
CA THR A 59 4.94 -5.98 19.99
C THR A 59 6.15 -6.90 19.91
N GLU A 60 7.02 -6.78 18.90
CA GLU A 60 8.28 -7.53 18.83
C GLU A 60 9.22 -7.20 19.99
N GLU A 61 9.34 -5.93 20.38
CA GLU A 61 10.12 -5.53 21.55
C GLU A 61 9.54 -6.05 22.87
N ALA A 62 8.20 -6.09 22.99
CA ALA A 62 7.51 -6.60 24.17
C ALA A 62 7.46 -8.14 24.25
N VAL A 63 7.48 -8.81 23.09
CA VAL A 63 7.48 -10.28 22.96
C VAL A 63 8.90 -10.85 23.01
N ARG A 64 9.94 -10.00 22.94
CA ARG A 64 11.33 -10.40 23.18
C ARG A 64 11.34 -11.24 24.47
N PRO A 65 11.69 -12.54 24.41
CA PRO A 65 11.42 -13.45 25.51
C PRO A 65 12.13 -12.94 26.76
N VAL A 66 11.37 -12.38 27.69
CA VAL A 66 11.80 -12.39 29.09
C VAL A 66 11.84 -13.87 29.40
N GLU A 67 13.04 -14.42 29.59
CA GLU A 67 13.18 -15.77 30.12
C GLU A 67 12.48 -15.79 31.48
N LEU A 68 11.19 -16.17 31.48
CA LEU A 68 10.49 -16.43 32.71
C LEU A 68 11.21 -17.61 33.35
N ASP A 69 11.76 -17.37 34.54
CA ASP A 69 12.33 -18.40 35.38
C ASP A 69 11.27 -19.49 35.60
N GLN A 70 11.35 -20.54 34.79
CA GLN A 70 10.35 -21.61 34.71
C GLN A 70 10.30 -22.43 36.00
N GLN A 71 11.18 -22.16 36.97
CA GLN A 71 11.17 -22.81 38.28
C GLN A 71 10.12 -22.22 39.24
N ALA A 72 9.56 -21.04 38.97
CA ALA A 72 8.61 -20.35 39.86
C ALA A 72 7.12 -20.47 39.47
N VAL A 73 6.79 -20.94 38.26
CA VAL A 73 5.42 -20.94 37.71
C VAL A 73 4.74 -22.32 37.85
N GLY A 74 3.68 -22.37 38.66
CA GLY A 74 2.89 -23.59 38.93
C GLY A 74 2.14 -24.14 37.70
N ARG A 75 1.53 -25.33 37.83
CA ARG A 75 0.82 -26.03 36.72
C ARG A 75 -0.26 -25.20 36.01
N LEU A 76 -0.95 -24.30 36.72
CA LEU A 76 -1.93 -23.38 36.13
C LEU A 76 -1.25 -22.37 35.17
N SER A 77 -0.14 -21.76 35.59
CA SER A 77 0.58 -20.78 34.76
C SER A 77 1.07 -21.34 33.43
N ARG A 78 1.35 -22.65 33.31
CA ARG A 78 1.72 -23.25 32.02
C ARG A 78 0.56 -23.30 31.02
N MET A 79 -0.66 -23.58 31.48
CA MET A 79 -1.83 -23.62 30.60
C MET A 79 -2.23 -22.22 30.13
N ASP A 80 -2.20 -21.23 31.04
CA ASP A 80 -2.42 -19.83 30.69
C ASP A 80 -1.34 -19.31 29.74
N SER A 81 -0.08 -19.71 29.93
CA SER A 81 1.03 -19.30 29.04
C SER A 81 0.84 -19.81 27.62
N LEU A 82 0.44 -21.08 27.44
CA LEU A 82 0.19 -21.65 26.12
C LEU A 82 -1.00 -20.97 25.43
N GLN A 83 -2.08 -20.69 26.15
CA GLN A 83 -3.25 -19.97 25.62
C GLN A 83 -2.88 -18.55 25.20
N ASN A 84 -2.09 -17.84 26.00
CA ASN A 84 -1.59 -16.51 25.65
C ASN A 84 -0.64 -16.53 24.45
N GLN A 85 0.21 -17.54 24.32
CA GLN A 85 1.07 -17.73 23.14
C GLN A 85 0.25 -18.00 21.88
N GLN A 86 -0.78 -18.85 21.96
CA GLN A 86 -1.66 -19.12 20.82
C GLN A 86 -2.38 -17.84 20.39
N MET A 87 -2.87 -17.05 21.35
CA MET A 87 -3.55 -15.79 21.06
C MET A 87 -2.60 -14.75 20.43
N SER A 88 -1.38 -14.61 20.96
CA SER A 88 -0.39 -13.66 20.42
C SER A 88 0.04 -14.03 19.00
N GLN A 89 0.23 -15.33 18.69
CA GLN A 89 0.53 -15.79 17.35
C GLN A 89 -0.60 -15.46 16.35
N ASN A 90 -1.86 -15.72 16.71
CA ASN A 90 -3.01 -15.38 15.87
C ASN A 90 -3.10 -13.86 15.58
N LEU A 91 -2.80 -13.03 16.57
CA LEU A 91 -2.77 -11.57 16.38
C LEU A 91 -1.64 -11.17 15.43
N GLN A 92 -0.44 -11.71 15.60
CA GLN A 92 0.69 -11.45 14.70
C GLN A 92 0.41 -11.88 13.25
N GLU A 93 -0.23 -13.04 13.05
CA GLU A 93 -0.62 -13.50 11.71
C GLU A 93 -1.60 -12.54 11.04
N ARG A 94 -2.59 -12.04 11.79
CA ARG A 94 -3.56 -11.05 11.27
C ARG A 94 -2.89 -9.71 10.94
N GLU A 95 -1.99 -9.25 11.79
CA GLU A 95 -1.21 -8.03 11.52
C GLU A 95 -0.36 -8.18 10.26
N ARG A 96 0.36 -9.30 10.11
CA ARG A 96 1.14 -9.59 8.89
C ARG A 96 0.28 -9.68 7.63
N ALA A 97 -0.87 -10.34 7.71
CA ALA A 97 -1.80 -10.43 6.58
C ALA A 97 -2.30 -9.04 6.16
N ARG A 98 -2.64 -8.19 7.13
CA ARG A 98 -3.05 -6.80 6.87
C ARG A 98 -1.92 -5.96 6.28
N HIS A 99 -0.70 -6.12 6.79
CA HIS A 99 0.49 -5.44 6.25
C HIS A 99 0.69 -5.79 4.77
N ALA A 100 0.65 -7.08 4.43
CA ALA A 100 0.78 -7.55 3.07
C ALA A 100 -0.33 -7.02 2.15
N ALA A 101 -1.58 -6.96 2.64
CA ALA A 101 -2.72 -6.43 1.89
C ALA A 101 -2.57 -4.92 1.58
N ILE A 102 -2.13 -4.12 2.56
CA ILE A 102 -1.87 -2.68 2.37
C ILE A 102 -0.73 -2.47 1.36
N GLN A 103 0.35 -3.22 1.47
CA GLN A 103 1.45 -3.16 0.49
C GLN A 103 0.99 -3.56 -0.91
N ALA A 104 0.14 -4.58 -1.03
CA ALA A 104 -0.42 -4.99 -2.31
C ALA A 104 -1.34 -3.91 -2.90
N ALA A 105 -2.09 -3.18 -2.08
CA ALA A 105 -2.88 -2.03 -2.53
C ALA A 105 -1.98 -0.90 -3.06
N LEU A 106 -0.89 -0.56 -2.35
CA LEU A 106 0.08 0.45 -2.79
C LEU A 106 0.74 0.07 -4.12
N ARG A 107 1.21 -1.17 -4.28
CA ARG A 107 1.76 -1.65 -5.56
C ARG A 107 0.76 -1.54 -6.70
N ARG A 108 -0.51 -1.87 -6.47
CA ARG A 108 -1.57 -1.72 -7.47
C ARG A 108 -1.81 -0.25 -7.86
N ILE A 109 -1.63 0.69 -6.94
CA ILE A 109 -1.70 2.13 -7.23
C ILE A 109 -0.53 2.53 -8.13
N GLU A 110 0.68 2.06 -7.84
CA GLU A 110 1.89 2.33 -8.64
C GLU A 110 1.81 1.73 -10.05
N GLU A 111 1.28 0.51 -10.18
CA GLU A 111 1.02 -0.16 -11.45
C GLU A 111 -0.18 0.43 -12.22
N GLY A 112 -0.95 1.32 -11.58
CA GLY A 112 -2.22 1.84 -12.08
C GLY A 112 -3.29 0.78 -12.30
N SER A 113 -3.16 -0.37 -11.64
CA SER A 113 -4.12 -1.47 -11.65
C SER A 113 -5.15 -1.39 -10.51
N TYR A 114 -4.99 -0.41 -9.62
CA TYR A 114 -5.86 -0.15 -8.48
C TYR A 114 -7.32 0.09 -8.88
N GLY A 115 -8.22 -0.38 -8.03
CA GLY A 115 -9.66 -0.30 -8.26
C GLY A 115 -10.21 -1.34 -9.22
N ARG A 116 -9.54 -2.49 -9.35
CA ARG A 116 -10.07 -3.69 -10.03
C ARG A 116 -9.95 -4.93 -9.17
N CYS A 117 -10.87 -5.86 -9.41
CA CYS A 117 -10.86 -7.15 -8.77
C CYS A 117 -9.71 -8.00 -9.31
N THR A 118 -8.91 -8.60 -8.42
CA THR A 118 -7.82 -9.53 -8.78
C THR A 118 -8.32 -10.86 -9.35
N SER A 119 -9.56 -11.26 -9.02
CA SER A 119 -10.18 -12.51 -9.48
C SER A 119 -10.88 -12.37 -10.83
N CYS A 120 -11.77 -11.38 -10.98
CA CYS A 120 -12.57 -11.22 -12.20
C CYS A 120 -12.18 -10.04 -13.10
N GLY A 121 -11.26 -9.17 -12.67
CA GLY A 121 -10.82 -7.99 -13.42
C GLY A 121 -11.82 -6.83 -13.46
N SER A 122 -13.03 -7.00 -12.91
CA SER A 122 -14.07 -5.97 -12.89
C SER A 122 -13.67 -4.74 -12.05
N ALA A 123 -14.16 -3.57 -12.45
CA ALA A 123 -13.97 -2.34 -11.69
C ALA A 123 -14.61 -2.44 -10.29
N LEU A 124 -13.85 -2.06 -9.26
CA LEU A 124 -14.31 -1.96 -7.88
C LEU A 124 -15.07 -0.65 -7.68
N HIS A 125 -16.14 -0.69 -6.91
CA HIS A 125 -16.93 0.50 -6.61
C HIS A 125 -16.09 1.49 -5.79
N PRO A 126 -15.95 2.76 -6.21
CA PRO A 126 -15.10 3.75 -5.52
C PRO A 126 -15.52 3.98 -4.07
N GLY A 127 -16.83 3.94 -3.79
CA GLY A 127 -17.36 4.02 -2.42
C GLY A 127 -16.82 2.92 -1.49
N ARG A 128 -16.53 1.73 -2.01
CA ARG A 128 -15.95 0.63 -1.21
C ARG A 128 -14.45 0.84 -0.99
N LEU A 129 -13.75 1.35 -1.99
CA LEU A 129 -12.32 1.67 -1.88
C LEU A 129 -12.04 2.82 -0.91
N MET A 130 -12.97 3.77 -0.77
CA MET A 130 -12.86 4.83 0.24
C MET A 130 -13.06 4.32 1.67
N VAL A 131 -13.86 3.26 1.86
CA VAL A 131 -14.10 2.66 3.17
C VAL A 131 -13.03 1.62 3.51
N MET A 132 -12.61 0.83 2.53
CA MET A 132 -11.62 -0.23 2.64
C MET A 132 -10.66 -0.20 1.44
N PRO A 133 -9.58 0.57 1.53
CA PRO A 133 -8.61 0.70 0.42
C PRO A 133 -7.76 -0.55 0.18
N GLU A 134 -7.70 -1.48 1.14
CA GLU A 134 -6.99 -2.76 0.99
C GLU A 134 -7.73 -3.78 0.11
N VAL A 135 -9.01 -3.55 -0.23
CA VAL A 135 -9.85 -4.52 -0.93
C VAL A 135 -9.29 -4.88 -2.32
N GLU A 136 -9.23 -6.18 -2.58
CA GLU A 136 -8.79 -6.77 -3.85
C GLU A 136 -9.89 -7.53 -4.60
N HIS A 137 -11.03 -7.78 -3.97
CA HIS A 137 -12.14 -8.53 -4.55
C HIS A 137 -13.40 -7.66 -4.71
N CYS A 138 -14.15 -7.85 -5.81
CA CYS A 138 -15.45 -7.21 -5.97
C CYS A 138 -16.47 -7.82 -4.99
N SER A 139 -17.66 -7.24 -4.90
CA SER A 139 -18.76 -7.79 -4.08
C SER A 139 -19.05 -9.25 -4.41
N ASP A 140 -18.95 -9.58 -5.69
CA ASP A 140 -19.35 -10.88 -6.21
C ASP A 140 -18.28 -11.95 -5.92
N CYS A 141 -16.99 -11.57 -5.97
CA CYS A 141 -15.85 -12.45 -5.67
C CYS A 141 -15.50 -12.52 -4.18
N SER A 142 -16.13 -11.70 -3.34
CA SER A 142 -15.87 -11.65 -1.88
C SER A 142 -16.67 -12.72 -1.11
N THR A 143 -17.06 -13.80 -1.78
CA THR A 143 -17.88 -14.91 -1.24
C THR A 143 -17.05 -16.05 -0.68
#